data_AF-W4QTE7-F1
#
_entry.id   AF-W4QTE7-F1
#
_cell.length_a   1.000
_cell.length_b   1.000
_cell.length_c   1.000
_cell.angle_alpha   90.00
_cell.angle_beta   90.00
_cell.angle_gamma   90.00
#
_symmetry.space_group_name_H-M   'P 1'
#
loop_
_entity.id
_entity.type
_entity.pdbx_description
1 polymer ?
#
loop_
_entity_poly.entity_id
_entity_poly.type
_entity_poly.pdbx_seq_one_letter_code
_entity_poly.pdbx_strand_id
1 'polypeptide(L)'
;MMSRDWLGDIIKKHGDSNETLKGHGKPISKEVLEGNVLDRTIKNANYLPEWIALQHQIRDQLINLIKLRTTNSKDLAAELNLINEKIKKYNRMCPAPMQKMLISLDIMEKQLNQWQ
;
A
#
# COMPACT_ATOMS: atom_id res chain seq x y z
N MET A 1 -36.00 -53.98 9.79
CA MET A 1 -35.20 -54.13 8.55
C MET A 1 -34.57 -52.77 8.28
N MET A 2 -33.25 -52.65 8.32
CA MET A 2 -32.59 -51.33 8.31
C MET A 2 -32.62 -50.70 6.92
N SER A 3 -33.21 -49.51 6.81
CA SER A 3 -33.14 -48.69 5.60
C SER A 3 -31.68 -48.31 5.34
N ARG A 4 -31.10 -48.79 4.24
CA ARG A 4 -29.78 -48.37 3.77
C ARG A 4 -29.88 -46.93 3.27
N ASP A 5 -29.49 -45.99 4.11
CA ASP A 5 -29.51 -44.57 3.79
C ASP A 5 -28.34 -44.20 2.86
N TRP A 6 -28.55 -44.46 1.57
CA TRP A 6 -27.56 -44.33 0.50
C TRP A 6 -26.95 -42.92 0.40
N LEU A 7 -27.71 -41.89 0.81
CA LEU A 7 -27.23 -40.51 0.92
C LEU A 7 -26.19 -40.35 2.04
N GLY A 8 -26.39 -41.03 3.17
CA GLY A 8 -25.43 -41.07 4.27
C GLY A 8 -24.10 -41.72 3.86
N ASP A 9 -24.14 -42.82 3.10
CA ASP A 9 -22.93 -43.46 2.57
C ASP A 9 -22.16 -42.58 1.56
N ILE A 10 -22.88 -41.79 0.73
CA ILE A 10 -22.24 -40.84 -0.19
C ILE A 10 -21.57 -39.68 0.56
N ILE A 11 -22.27 -39.08 1.53
CA ILE A 11 -21.71 -37.99 2.35
C ILE A 11 -20.50 -38.50 3.14
N LYS A 12 -20.57 -39.71 3.71
CA LYS A 12 -19.45 -40.31 4.45
C LYS A 12 -18.25 -40.66 3.56
N LYS A 13 -18.46 -41.01 2.28
CA LYS A 13 -17.37 -41.18 1.30
C LYS A 13 -16.67 -39.87 0.91
N HIS A 14 -17.37 -38.74 0.94
CA HIS A 14 -16.81 -37.45 0.54
C HIS A 14 -16.40 -36.53 1.71
N GLY A 15 -16.83 -36.82 2.95
CA GLY A 15 -16.57 -35.98 4.12
C GLY A 15 -15.15 -36.07 4.72
N ASP A 16 -14.44 -37.18 4.51
CA ASP A 16 -13.07 -37.39 5.04
C ASP A 16 -11.97 -37.13 3.98
N SER A 17 -12.36 -36.90 2.73
CA SER A 17 -11.43 -36.71 1.64
C SER A 17 -11.03 -35.23 1.53
N ASN A 18 -9.93 -34.88 2.20
CA ASN A 18 -9.09 -33.72 1.86
C ASN A 18 -8.37 -33.93 0.50
N GLU A 19 -9.04 -34.62 -0.43
CA GLU A 19 -8.60 -34.87 -1.79
C GLU A 19 -8.92 -33.63 -2.62
N THR A 20 -7.92 -33.15 -3.35
CA THR A 20 -8.02 -31.99 -4.23
C THR A 20 -8.95 -32.30 -5.41
N LEU A 21 -10.27 -32.19 -5.22
CA LEU A 21 -11.25 -32.31 -6.29
C LEU A 21 -10.86 -31.34 -7.42
N LYS A 22 -10.83 -31.85 -8.66
CA LYS A 22 -10.54 -31.04 -9.86
C LYS A 22 -11.62 -29.96 -10.03
N GLY A 23 -11.37 -28.79 -9.45
CA GLY A 23 -12.37 -27.72 -9.31
C GLY A 23 -12.08 -26.79 -8.13
N HIS A 24 -11.42 -27.27 -7.07
CA HIS A 24 -10.78 -26.37 -6.11
C HIS A 24 -9.63 -25.66 -6.83
N GLY A 25 -9.81 -24.34 -7.05
CA GLY A 25 -8.75 -23.49 -7.57
C GLY A 25 -7.49 -23.61 -6.72
N LYS A 26 -6.31 -23.51 -7.34
CA LYS A 26 -5.03 -23.65 -6.64
C LYS A 26 -5.03 -22.79 -5.38
N PRO A 27 -4.62 -23.33 -4.20
CA PRO A 27 -4.54 -22.53 -2.99
C PRO A 27 -3.66 -21.32 -3.26
N ILE A 28 -4.20 -20.14 -2.96
CA ILE A 28 -3.52 -18.87 -3.20
C ILE A 28 -2.23 -18.89 -2.35
N SER A 29 -1.07 -18.82 -2.99
CA SER A 29 0.23 -18.84 -2.32
C SER A 29 0.28 -17.81 -1.21
N LYS A 30 0.93 -18.12 -0.07
CA LYS A 30 1.11 -17.20 1.06
C LYS A 30 1.92 -15.93 0.73
N GLU A 31 2.58 -15.90 -0.42
CA GLU A 31 3.26 -14.72 -0.99
C GLU A 31 2.29 -13.80 -1.77
N VAL A 32 1.17 -14.35 -2.23
CA VAL A 32 -0.12 -13.64 -2.35
C VAL A 32 -0.76 -13.64 -0.93
N LEU A 33 -1.91 -13.03 -0.63
CA LEU A 33 -2.36 -12.82 0.77
C LEU A 33 -1.43 -11.89 1.60
N GLU A 34 -0.29 -12.35 2.16
CA GLU A 34 0.54 -11.68 3.21
C GLU A 34 1.34 -10.42 2.78
N GLY A 35 0.72 -9.49 2.05
CA GLY A 35 1.43 -8.37 1.44
C GLY A 35 0.48 -7.38 0.80
N ASN A 36 0.92 -6.13 0.68
CA ASN A 36 0.03 -5.06 0.23
C ASN A 36 -0.41 -5.31 -1.21
N VAL A 37 -1.73 -5.25 -1.48
CA VAL A 37 -2.30 -5.58 -2.80
C VAL A 37 -1.72 -4.67 -3.88
N LEU A 38 -1.46 -3.42 -3.53
CA LEU A 38 -0.89 -2.40 -4.41
C LEU A 38 0.58 -2.70 -4.78
N ASP A 39 1.42 -3.13 -3.83
CA ASP A 39 2.79 -3.59 -4.10
C ASP A 39 2.80 -4.76 -5.10
N ARG A 40 1.82 -5.67 -5.00
CA ARG A 40 1.70 -6.78 -5.95
C ARG A 40 1.29 -6.28 -7.33
N THR A 41 0.30 -5.39 -7.44
CA THR A 41 -0.10 -4.82 -8.74
C THR A 41 1.05 -4.05 -9.38
N ILE A 42 1.81 -3.25 -8.61
CA ILE A 42 2.95 -2.45 -9.09
C ILE A 42 4.17 -3.33 -9.46
N LYS A 43 4.38 -4.48 -8.80
CA LYS A 43 5.47 -5.41 -9.15
C LYS A 43 5.12 -6.34 -10.32
N ASN A 44 3.84 -6.68 -10.52
CA ASN A 44 3.40 -7.57 -11.61
C ASN A 44 3.07 -6.81 -12.90
N ALA A 45 2.61 -5.56 -12.81
CA ALA A 45 2.69 -4.64 -13.94
C ALA A 45 4.15 -4.19 -14.09
N ASN A 46 4.72 -4.26 -15.30
CA ASN A 46 6.10 -3.79 -15.56
C ASN A 46 6.15 -2.25 -15.66
N TYR A 47 5.47 -1.55 -14.74
CA TYR A 47 5.16 -0.13 -14.78
C TYR A 47 5.19 0.46 -13.36
N LEU A 48 6.22 1.28 -13.09
CA LEU A 48 6.33 2.05 -11.85
C LEU A 48 5.53 3.36 -11.98
N PRO A 49 4.53 3.63 -11.13
CA PRO A 49 3.77 4.87 -11.20
C PRO A 49 4.63 6.12 -10.89
N GLU A 50 4.45 7.20 -11.67
CA GLU A 50 5.19 8.48 -11.50
C GLU A 50 5.09 9.03 -10.06
N TRP A 51 3.96 8.81 -9.39
CA TRP A 51 3.74 9.28 -8.03
C TRP A 51 4.65 8.63 -6.98
N ILE A 52 5.22 7.44 -7.23
CA ILE A 52 6.25 6.83 -6.37
C ILE A 52 7.55 7.64 -6.42
N ALA A 53 7.95 8.10 -7.61
CA ALA A 53 9.13 8.97 -7.75
C ALA A 53 8.90 10.32 -7.05
N LEU A 54 7.71 10.89 -7.18
CA LEU A 54 7.32 12.11 -6.45
C LEU A 54 7.32 11.89 -4.92
N GLN A 55 6.89 10.74 -4.43
CA GLN A 55 6.91 10.40 -2.99
C GLN A 55 8.32 10.48 -2.41
N HIS A 56 9.29 9.84 -3.08
CA HIS A 56 10.70 9.89 -2.67
C HIS A 56 11.25 11.33 -2.73
N GLN A 57 10.98 12.06 -3.81
CA GLN A 57 11.41 13.47 -3.93
C GLN A 57 10.84 14.35 -2.80
N ILE A 58 9.57 14.18 -2.43
CA ILE A 58 8.93 14.93 -1.33
C ILE A 58 9.61 14.57 0.00
N ARG A 59 9.82 13.28 0.29
CA ARG A 59 10.49 12.81 1.51
C ARG A 59 11.90 13.38 1.62
N ASP A 60 12.70 13.28 0.57
CA ASP A 60 14.11 13.67 0.59
C ASP A 60 14.27 15.21 0.69
N GLN A 61 13.37 15.97 0.04
CA GLN A 61 13.29 17.43 0.27
C GLN A 61 12.87 17.76 1.71
N LEU A 62 11.93 17.02 2.30
CA LEU A 62 11.51 17.25 3.67
C LEU A 62 12.67 17.04 4.66
N ILE A 63 13.44 15.97 4.48
CA ILE A 63 14.64 15.68 5.28
C ILE A 63 15.67 16.81 5.16
N ASN A 64 15.91 17.32 3.95
CA ASN A 64 16.82 18.44 3.74
C ASN A 64 16.31 19.74 4.38
N LEU A 65 15.01 20.03 4.29
CA LEU A 65 14.41 21.22 4.86
C LEU A 65 14.43 21.20 6.40
N ILE A 66 14.21 20.03 7.02
CA ILE A 66 14.40 19.83 8.47
C ILE A 66 15.85 20.13 8.89
N LYS A 67 16.85 19.68 8.11
CA LYS A 67 18.27 19.97 8.36
C LYS A 67 18.64 21.46 8.16
N LEU A 68 18.03 22.12 7.18
CA LEU A 68 18.29 23.52 6.83
C LEU A 68 17.62 24.53 7.78
N ARG A 69 16.55 24.12 8.49
CA ARG A 69 15.88 24.91 9.55
C ARG A 69 16.85 25.49 10.59
N THR A 70 17.97 24.82 10.82
CA THR A 70 19.04 25.24 11.75
C THR A 70 19.90 26.41 11.26
N THR A 71 19.82 26.79 9.98
CA THR A 71 20.80 27.71 9.35
C THR A 71 20.19 28.98 8.77
N ASN A 72 18.95 28.95 8.24
CA ASN A 72 18.33 30.16 7.69
C ASN A 72 16.80 30.13 7.67
N SER A 73 16.15 31.15 8.25
CA SER A 73 14.71 31.13 8.52
C SER A 73 13.83 31.77 7.44
N LYS A 74 14.39 32.63 6.56
CA LYS A 74 13.59 33.40 5.58
C LYS A 74 13.17 32.58 4.36
N ASP A 75 14.06 31.75 3.82
CA ASP A 75 13.77 30.93 2.63
C ASP A 75 12.90 29.70 2.93
N LEU A 76 12.83 29.30 4.20
CA LEU A 76 12.13 28.10 4.68
C LEU A 76 10.64 28.07 4.27
N ALA A 77 9.96 29.23 4.27
CA ALA A 77 8.56 29.34 3.88
C ALA A 77 8.35 29.19 2.35
N ALA A 78 9.32 29.64 1.54
CA ALA A 78 9.26 29.49 0.09
C ALA A 78 9.47 28.02 -0.32
N GLU A 79 10.46 27.34 0.27
CA GLU A 79 10.66 25.91 0.02
C GLU A 79 9.49 25.05 0.52
N LEU A 80 8.90 25.37 1.68
CA LEU A 80 7.72 24.67 2.18
C LEU A 80 6.53 24.76 1.20
N ASN A 81 6.33 25.92 0.57
CA ASN A 81 5.31 26.09 -0.47
C ASN A 81 5.61 25.22 -1.71
N LEU A 82 6.87 25.13 -2.15
CA LEU A 82 7.27 24.25 -3.25
C LEU A 82 7.02 22.77 -2.93
N ILE A 83 7.30 22.32 -1.70
CA ILE A 83 6.97 20.96 -1.24
C ILE A 83 5.45 20.75 -1.26
N ASN A 84 4.66 21.72 -0.78
CA ASN A 84 3.20 21.64 -0.78
C ASN A 84 2.58 21.57 -2.19
N GLU A 85 3.13 22.28 -3.17
CA GLU A 85 2.70 22.12 -4.58
C GLU A 85 3.02 20.72 -5.13
N LYS A 86 4.17 20.13 -4.77
CA LYS A 86 4.46 18.73 -5.12
C LYS A 86 3.51 17.75 -4.46
N ILE A 87 3.11 17.98 -3.21
CA ILE A 87 2.10 17.16 -2.51
C ILE A 87 0.73 17.27 -3.19
N LYS A 88 0.33 18.46 -3.67
CA LYS A 88 -0.87 18.61 -4.51
C LYS A 88 -0.77 17.81 -5.81
N LYS A 89 0.40 17.82 -6.50
CA LYS A 89 0.62 17.00 -7.69
C LYS A 89 0.53 15.50 -7.37
N TYR A 90 1.19 15.05 -6.30
CA TYR A 90 1.13 13.68 -5.81
C TYR A 90 -0.32 13.24 -5.51
N ASN A 91 -1.08 14.03 -4.74
CA ASN A 91 -2.46 13.71 -4.38
C ASN A 91 -3.41 13.60 -5.59
N ARG A 92 -3.15 14.33 -6.67
CA ARG A 92 -3.91 14.23 -7.94
C ARG A 92 -3.62 12.95 -8.72
N MET A 93 -2.43 12.37 -8.55
CA MET A 93 -1.99 11.15 -9.23
C MET A 93 -2.18 9.88 -8.40
N CYS A 94 -2.19 10.02 -7.08
CA CYS A 94 -2.26 8.93 -6.12
C CYS A 94 -3.72 8.55 -5.80
N PRO A 95 -4.06 7.26 -5.61
CA PRO A 95 -5.40 6.85 -5.18
C PRO A 95 -5.84 7.53 -3.88
N ALA A 96 -7.14 7.82 -3.76
CA ALA A 96 -7.74 8.46 -2.59
C ALA A 96 -7.23 7.98 -1.21
N PRO A 97 -7.12 6.66 -0.90
CA PRO A 97 -6.64 6.21 0.42
C PRO A 97 -5.17 6.50 0.72
N MET A 98 -4.37 6.90 -0.28
CA MET A 98 -2.94 7.19 -0.13
C MET A 98 -2.60 8.69 -0.21
N GLN A 99 -3.60 9.55 -0.41
CA GLN A 99 -3.42 11.00 -0.39
C GLN A 99 -2.92 11.48 0.99
N LYS A 100 -2.04 12.47 0.98
CA LYS A 100 -1.37 13.01 2.18
C LYS A 100 -1.77 14.47 2.40
N MET A 101 -1.82 14.91 3.66
CA MET A 101 -2.07 16.32 3.97
C MET A 101 -0.89 17.21 3.54
N LEU A 102 -1.15 18.51 3.39
CA LEU A 102 -0.13 19.54 3.24
C LEU A 102 0.68 19.71 4.53
N ILE A 103 1.90 20.24 4.40
CA ILE A 103 2.87 20.38 5.47
C ILE A 103 2.94 21.82 5.96
N SER A 104 2.91 21.99 7.28
CA SER A 104 3.19 23.23 7.99
C SER A 104 4.43 23.07 8.88
N LEU A 105 5.09 24.17 9.23
CA LEU A 105 6.34 24.16 10.01
C LEU A 105 6.24 23.39 11.34
N ASP A 106 5.07 23.41 11.98
CA ASP A 106 4.79 22.77 13.28
C ASP A 106 4.62 21.24 13.20
N ILE A 107 4.15 20.74 12.06
CA ILE A 107 3.79 19.31 11.87
C ILE A 107 4.80 18.52 11.02
N MET A 108 5.82 19.21 10.48
CA MET A 108 6.81 18.67 9.54
C MET A 108 7.46 17.37 10.01
N GLU A 109 7.88 17.31 11.28
CA GLU A 109 8.53 16.14 11.88
C GLU A 109 7.55 14.96 12.02
N LYS A 110 6.29 15.22 12.39
CA LYS A 110 5.22 14.20 12.45
C LYS A 110 4.87 13.69 11.05
N GLN A 111 4.95 14.56 10.04
CA GLN A 111 4.67 14.20 8.66
C GLN A 111 5.79 13.42 7.99
N LEU A 112 7.06 13.58 8.40
CA LEU A 112 8.16 12.77 7.86
C LEU A 112 7.88 11.26 8.01
N ASN A 113 7.37 10.85 9.17
CA ASN A 113 6.96 9.46 9.44
C ASN A 113 5.82 8.97 8.50
N GLN A 114 5.04 9.89 7.91
CA GLN A 114 3.99 9.57 6.93
C GLN A 114 4.51 9.46 5.49
N TRP A 115 5.77 9.82 5.23
CA TRP A 115 6.44 9.74 3.94
C TRP A 115 7.58 8.70 3.91
N GLN A 116 7.80 7.97 5.01
CA GLN A 116 8.74 6.85 5.09
C GLN A 116 8.20 5.58 4.43
#